data_AF-A0A924QFC3-F1
#
_entry.id   AF-A0A924QFC3-F1
#
_cell.length_a   1.000
_cell.length_b   1.000
_cell.length_c   1.000
_cell.angle_alpha   90.00
_cell.angle_beta   90.00
_cell.angle_gamma   90.00
#
_symmetry.space_group_name_H-M   'P 1'
#
loop_
_entity.id
_entity.type
_entity.pdbx_description
1 polymer ?
#
loop_
_entity_poly.entity_id
_entity_poly.type
_entity_poly.pdbx_seq_one_letter_code
_entity_poly.pdbx_strand_id
1 'polypeptide(L)'
;MKHITQQASLQVCAVALAATTFALSACGGGDDPLPLKTLDGAVPLVIGHRGLPGLYPEETQIAYEAAADAGADSLESDLHLTKDCVLVARHNPWLSDNTNIATVALTNAAVAARKRTVPGVLVNVGYNASVYGGPAQYLSDRTSADPKSVLKSLVVDGEDHTNDWSISDFTIAELKQWIGGTTYDARTERPTALNGKVPVVTMQEIIDIAKA
;
A
#
# COMPACT_ATOMS: atom_id res chain seq x y z
N MET A 1 69.32 -56.32 -26.94
CA MET A 1 68.46 -55.13 -27.16
C MET A 1 67.03 -55.50 -26.81
N LYS A 2 66.60 -55.15 -25.60
CA LYS A 2 65.24 -55.37 -25.07
C LYS A 2 64.83 -54.11 -24.30
N HIS A 3 63.55 -53.77 -24.45
CA HIS A 3 62.76 -52.70 -23.82
C HIS A 3 63.10 -52.35 -22.37
N ILE A 4 62.96 -51.07 -22.01
CA ILE A 4 62.63 -50.53 -20.67
C ILE A 4 62.26 -49.03 -20.81
N THR A 5 61.01 -48.70 -20.43
CA THR A 5 60.50 -47.48 -19.70
C THR A 5 60.69 -46.09 -20.37
N GLN A 6 59.74 -45.13 -20.40
CA GLN A 6 58.92 -44.60 -19.29
C GLN A 6 57.85 -43.61 -19.83
N GLN A 7 56.61 -43.75 -19.36
CA GLN A 7 55.55 -42.74 -19.46
C GLN A 7 55.77 -41.61 -18.44
N ALA A 8 55.70 -40.36 -18.89
CA ALA A 8 55.31 -39.16 -18.13
C ALA A 8 55.31 -38.01 -19.17
N SER A 9 54.22 -37.33 -19.50
CA SER A 9 53.65 -36.29 -18.64
C SER A 9 52.43 -35.73 -19.37
N LEU A 10 51.21 -35.94 -18.86
CA LEU A 10 50.04 -35.19 -19.32
C LEU A 10 49.01 -35.12 -18.19
N GLN A 11 49.34 -34.39 -17.12
CA GLN A 11 48.42 -34.17 -16.01
C GLN A 11 48.77 -32.89 -15.24
N VAL A 12 48.83 -31.77 -15.97
CA VAL A 12 48.84 -30.43 -15.36
C VAL A 12 47.91 -29.55 -16.17
N CYS A 13 46.59 -29.66 -15.95
CA CYS A 13 45.63 -28.63 -16.40
C CYS A 13 44.24 -28.71 -15.74
N ALA A 14 43.90 -29.76 -14.99
CA ALA A 14 42.53 -29.96 -14.50
C ALA A 14 42.24 -29.45 -13.08
N VAL A 15 43.19 -28.80 -12.38
CA VAL A 15 43.02 -28.47 -10.96
C VAL A 15 42.66 -27.00 -10.70
N ALA A 16 42.78 -26.11 -11.70
CA ALA A 16 42.52 -24.68 -11.50
C ALA A 16 41.06 -24.24 -11.71
N LEU A 17 40.16 -25.10 -12.23
CA LEU A 17 38.78 -24.72 -12.54
C LEU A 17 37.73 -25.18 -11.50
N ALA A 18 38.14 -25.98 -10.52
CA ALA A 18 37.22 -26.49 -9.49
C ALA A 18 37.20 -25.65 -8.19
N ALA A 19 38.08 -24.64 -8.08
CA ALA A 19 38.24 -23.88 -6.84
C ALA A 19 37.45 -22.55 -6.78
N THR A 20 36.83 -22.12 -7.88
CA THR A 20 36.11 -20.83 -7.95
C THR A 20 34.59 -20.95 -7.88
N THR A 21 34.02 -22.17 -7.87
CA THR A 21 32.57 -22.37 -7.76
C THR A 21 32.05 -22.54 -6.33
N PHE A 22 32.92 -22.57 -5.31
CA PHE A 22 32.52 -22.78 -3.92
C PHE A 22 32.52 -21.51 -3.04
N ALA A 23 32.82 -20.34 -3.58
CA ALA A 23 32.96 -19.10 -2.80
C ALA A 23 31.79 -18.11 -2.95
N LEU A 24 30.58 -18.59 -3.27
CA LEU A 24 29.34 -17.79 -3.24
C LEU A 24 28.30 -18.33 -2.26
N SER A 25 28.73 -19.00 -1.18
CA SER A 25 27.86 -19.37 -0.06
C SER A 25 28.29 -18.62 1.21
N ALA A 26 28.30 -17.29 1.13
CA ALA A 26 28.61 -16.42 2.25
C ALA A 26 27.58 -15.29 2.36
N CYS A 27 26.32 -15.69 2.57
CA CYS A 27 25.24 -14.93 3.22
C CYS A 27 24.11 -15.92 3.59
N GLY A 28 24.45 -17.03 4.24
CA GLY A 28 23.50 -17.92 4.92
C GLY A 28 23.79 -17.84 6.41
N GLY A 29 23.09 -16.96 7.12
CA GLY A 29 23.12 -16.91 8.59
C GLY A 29 22.75 -18.28 9.16
N GLY A 30 23.30 -18.63 10.32
CA GLY A 30 23.21 -19.96 10.91
C GLY A 30 21.81 -20.58 10.88
N ASP A 31 21.77 -21.89 10.62
CA ASP A 31 20.61 -22.73 10.31
C ASP A 31 19.55 -22.87 11.41
N ASP A 32 19.57 -22.04 12.44
CA ASP A 32 18.46 -21.88 13.37
C ASP A 32 17.96 -20.44 13.28
N PRO A 33 17.02 -20.12 12.36
CA PRO A 33 16.19 -18.95 12.59
C PRO A 33 15.45 -19.28 13.88
N LEU A 34 15.79 -18.60 14.98
CA LEU A 34 14.90 -18.54 16.14
C LEU A 34 13.54 -18.21 15.53
N PRO A 35 12.55 -19.13 15.58
CA PRO A 35 11.31 -18.88 14.87
C PRO A 35 10.77 -17.60 15.50
N LEU A 36 10.53 -16.57 14.69
CA LEU A 36 9.73 -15.46 15.16
C LEU A 36 8.43 -16.12 15.59
N LYS A 37 8.19 -16.24 16.89
CA LYS A 37 7.00 -16.91 17.43
C LYS A 37 6.05 -15.85 17.96
N THR A 38 4.77 -16.11 17.80
CA THR A 38 3.70 -15.38 18.50
C THR A 38 3.73 -15.69 20.00
N LEU A 39 2.92 -14.98 20.80
CA LEU A 39 2.86 -15.17 22.26
C LEU A 39 2.45 -16.59 22.67
N ASP A 40 1.72 -17.31 21.82
CA ASP A 40 1.31 -18.70 22.00
C ASP A 40 2.25 -19.73 21.33
N GLY A 41 3.35 -19.28 20.74
CA GLY A 41 4.38 -20.15 20.17
C GLY A 41 4.15 -20.57 18.71
N ALA A 42 3.11 -20.07 18.06
CA ALA A 42 2.82 -20.32 16.64
C ALA A 42 3.73 -19.49 15.70
N VAL A 43 3.70 -19.84 14.41
CA VAL A 43 4.34 -19.03 13.35
C VAL A 43 3.48 -17.78 13.12
N PRO A 44 4.07 -16.57 13.04
CA PRO A 44 3.36 -15.33 12.79
C PRO A 44 2.78 -15.35 11.38
N LEU A 45 1.59 -14.77 11.27
CA LEU A 45 0.97 -14.51 9.97
C LEU A 45 1.68 -13.36 9.27
N VAL A 46 1.86 -13.49 7.96
CA VAL A 46 2.33 -12.44 7.06
C VAL A 46 1.12 -11.75 6.46
N ILE A 47 0.91 -10.50 6.84
CA ILE A 47 -0.20 -9.68 6.34
C ILE A 47 0.32 -8.77 5.23
N GLY A 48 -0.23 -8.92 4.02
CA GLY A 48 0.03 -8.05 2.88
C GLY A 48 -0.62 -6.69 3.07
N HIS A 49 0.04 -5.82 3.83
CA HIS A 49 -0.38 -4.44 4.13
C HIS A 49 -0.58 -3.66 2.83
N ARG A 50 -1.84 -3.33 2.50
CA ARG A 50 -2.28 -2.69 1.24
C ARG A 50 -1.84 -3.46 -0.01
N GLY A 51 -1.74 -4.77 0.09
CA GLY A 51 -1.09 -5.64 -0.89
C GLY A 51 0.43 -5.68 -0.70
N LEU A 52 1.20 -5.39 -1.75
CA LEU A 52 2.67 -5.38 -1.75
C LEU A 52 3.24 -4.01 -2.13
N PRO A 53 3.04 -2.98 -1.29
CA PRO A 53 3.34 -1.59 -1.60
C PRO A 53 4.83 -1.31 -1.73
N GLY A 54 5.71 -2.26 -1.38
CA GLY A 54 7.15 -2.13 -1.64
C GLY A 54 7.51 -2.22 -3.13
N LEU A 55 6.66 -2.84 -3.95
CA LEU A 55 6.93 -3.12 -5.35
C LEU A 55 5.87 -2.56 -6.32
N TYR A 56 4.65 -2.33 -5.84
CA TYR A 56 3.50 -1.93 -6.63
C TYR A 56 2.76 -0.79 -5.94
N PRO A 57 2.02 0.08 -6.66
CA PRO A 57 1.19 1.09 -6.02
C PRO A 57 0.20 0.43 -5.05
N GLU A 58 0.18 0.90 -3.81
CA GLU A 58 -0.66 0.36 -2.73
C GLU A 58 -2.15 0.33 -3.08
N GLU A 59 -2.92 -0.59 -2.48
CA GLU A 59 -4.38 -0.63 -2.66
C GLU A 59 -4.82 -0.83 -4.12
N THR A 60 -4.06 -1.60 -4.89
CA THR A 60 -4.37 -1.90 -6.30
C THR A 60 -4.42 -3.40 -6.54
N GLN A 61 -5.20 -3.81 -7.55
CA GLN A 61 -5.33 -5.22 -7.93
C GLN A 61 -3.95 -5.91 -8.05
N ILE A 62 -2.99 -5.30 -8.74
CA ILE A 62 -1.66 -5.88 -8.91
C ILE A 62 -0.86 -5.98 -7.60
N ALA A 63 -1.03 -5.03 -6.68
CA ALA A 63 -0.40 -5.11 -5.37
C ALA A 63 -0.98 -6.26 -4.53
N TYR A 64 -2.29 -6.51 -4.65
CA TYR A 64 -2.97 -7.62 -3.99
C TYR A 64 -2.61 -8.98 -4.57
N GLU A 65 -2.65 -9.11 -5.90
CA GLU A 65 -2.20 -10.32 -6.60
C GLU A 65 -0.75 -10.64 -6.25
N ALA A 66 0.15 -9.65 -6.28
CA ALA A 66 1.55 -9.86 -5.93
C ALA A 66 1.77 -10.25 -4.47
N ALA A 67 0.96 -9.74 -3.53
CA ALA A 67 1.02 -10.15 -2.13
C ALA A 67 0.57 -11.61 -1.95
N ALA A 68 -0.49 -12.02 -2.63
CA ALA A 68 -0.96 -13.40 -2.64
C ALA A 68 0.10 -14.33 -3.26
N ASP A 69 0.66 -13.97 -4.42
CA ASP A 69 1.73 -14.73 -5.09
C ASP A 69 3.00 -14.85 -4.24
N ALA A 70 3.30 -13.85 -3.41
CA ALA A 70 4.42 -13.87 -2.47
C ALA A 70 4.17 -14.73 -1.21
N GLY A 71 2.96 -15.28 -1.05
CA GLY A 71 2.60 -16.14 0.07
C GLY A 71 2.12 -15.40 1.31
N ALA A 72 1.53 -14.20 1.17
CA ALA A 72 0.86 -13.55 2.30
C ALA A 72 -0.31 -14.40 2.81
N ASP A 73 -0.42 -14.54 4.13
CA ASP A 73 -1.52 -15.26 4.79
C ASP A 73 -2.83 -14.46 4.77
N SER A 74 -2.75 -13.15 4.60
CA SER A 74 -3.89 -12.25 4.53
C SER A 74 -3.61 -11.04 3.66
N LEU A 75 -4.64 -10.53 2.98
CA LEU A 75 -4.62 -9.28 2.25
C LEU A 75 -5.27 -8.21 3.13
N GLU A 76 -4.53 -7.18 3.50
CA GLU A 76 -5.07 -6.07 4.28
C GLU A 76 -5.50 -4.93 3.36
N SER A 77 -6.65 -4.34 3.66
CA SER A 77 -7.27 -3.29 2.85
C SER A 77 -7.83 -2.19 3.73
N ASP A 78 -7.54 -0.95 3.35
CA ASP A 78 -8.18 0.24 3.90
C ASP A 78 -9.45 0.56 3.10
N LEU A 79 -10.62 0.66 3.74
CA LEU A 79 -11.90 0.75 3.02
C LEU A 79 -12.64 2.08 3.25
N HIS A 80 -13.10 2.68 2.15
CA HIS A 80 -14.01 3.83 2.16
C HIS A 80 -15.27 3.56 1.32
N LEU A 81 -16.36 4.26 1.63
CA LEU A 81 -17.61 4.20 0.86
C LEU A 81 -17.63 5.26 -0.25
N THR A 82 -18.03 4.84 -1.44
CA THR A 82 -18.43 5.74 -2.54
C THR A 82 -19.83 6.30 -2.31
N LYS A 83 -20.22 7.29 -3.11
CA LYS A 83 -21.55 7.92 -3.13
C LYS A 83 -22.69 6.92 -3.38
N ASP A 84 -22.41 5.88 -4.16
CA ASP A 84 -23.32 4.78 -4.46
C ASP A 84 -23.14 3.56 -3.54
N CYS A 85 -22.53 3.75 -2.36
CA CYS A 85 -22.38 2.77 -1.29
C CYS A 85 -21.56 1.53 -1.65
N VAL A 86 -20.58 1.67 -2.55
CA VAL A 86 -19.61 0.62 -2.88
C VAL A 86 -18.36 0.82 -2.01
N LEU A 87 -17.86 -0.26 -1.40
CA LEU A 87 -16.60 -0.25 -0.67
C LEU A 87 -15.43 -0.28 -1.65
N VAL A 88 -14.53 0.70 -1.53
CA VAL A 88 -13.30 0.81 -2.33
C VAL A 88 -12.07 0.81 -1.43
N ALA A 89 -11.00 0.23 -1.96
CA ALA A 89 -9.75 0.09 -1.26
C ALA A 89 -8.86 1.33 -1.48
N ARG A 90 -8.65 2.11 -0.42
CA ARG A 90 -7.85 3.34 -0.36
C ARG A 90 -7.51 3.64 1.10
N HIS A 91 -6.26 4.02 1.37
CA HIS A 91 -5.87 4.42 2.73
C HIS A 91 -6.64 5.65 3.22
N ASN A 92 -6.59 6.74 2.45
CA ASN A 92 -7.18 8.00 2.86
C ASN A 92 -8.56 8.24 2.20
N PRO A 93 -9.48 8.94 2.88
CA PRO A 93 -10.79 9.31 2.33
C PRO A 93 -10.71 10.50 1.35
N TRP A 94 -9.58 11.19 1.28
CA TRP A 94 -9.30 12.24 0.30
C TRP A 94 -8.53 11.68 -0.90
N LEU A 95 -8.56 12.39 -2.02
CA LEU A 95 -8.07 11.86 -3.29
C LEU A 95 -6.74 12.47 -3.75
N SER A 96 -6.33 13.66 -3.31
CA SER A 96 -5.16 14.33 -3.92
C SER A 96 -3.79 13.79 -3.52
N ASP A 97 -3.71 12.94 -2.49
CA ASP A 97 -2.45 12.38 -1.97
C ASP A 97 -1.75 11.43 -2.95
N ASN A 98 -2.54 10.57 -3.60
CA ASN A 98 -2.04 9.52 -4.46
C ASN A 98 -2.91 9.31 -5.70
N THR A 99 -3.60 10.35 -6.16
CA THR A 99 -4.32 10.35 -7.46
C THR A 99 -4.02 11.61 -8.27
N ASN A 100 -4.48 11.63 -9.52
CA ASN A 100 -4.40 12.82 -10.36
C ASN A 100 -5.66 13.72 -10.28
N ILE A 101 -6.53 13.54 -9.27
CA ILE A 101 -7.84 14.22 -9.19
C ILE A 101 -7.73 15.74 -9.38
N ALA A 102 -6.65 16.35 -8.86
CA ALA A 102 -6.39 17.77 -8.99
C ALA A 102 -6.14 18.19 -10.45
N THR A 103 -5.39 17.38 -11.21
CA THR A 103 -5.18 17.58 -12.65
C THR A 103 -6.47 17.38 -13.43
N VAL A 104 -7.27 16.37 -13.09
CA VAL A 104 -8.57 16.12 -13.72
C VAL A 104 -9.52 17.30 -13.49
N ALA A 105 -9.50 17.89 -12.28
CA ALA A 105 -10.32 19.05 -11.96
C ALA A 105 -10.03 20.29 -12.81
N LEU A 106 -8.83 20.41 -13.39
CA LEU A 106 -8.48 21.53 -14.28
C LEU A 106 -9.31 21.53 -15.57
N THR A 107 -9.78 20.37 -16.01
CA THR A 107 -10.51 20.21 -17.29
C THR A 107 -11.91 19.61 -17.11
N ASN A 108 -12.23 19.07 -15.93
CA ASN A 108 -13.54 18.50 -15.61
C ASN A 108 -14.26 19.34 -14.55
N ALA A 109 -15.23 20.15 -14.98
CA ALA A 109 -16.01 21.02 -14.11
C ALA A 109 -16.83 20.25 -13.05
N ALA A 110 -17.29 19.03 -13.37
CA ALA A 110 -18.03 18.21 -12.42
C ALA A 110 -17.15 17.72 -11.26
N VAL A 111 -15.88 17.39 -11.55
CA VAL A 111 -14.88 17.09 -10.54
C VAL A 111 -14.52 18.34 -9.75
N ALA A 112 -14.22 19.45 -10.43
CA ALA A 112 -13.87 20.72 -9.77
C ALA A 112 -14.93 21.17 -8.75
N ALA A 113 -16.21 21.04 -9.10
CA ALA A 113 -17.33 21.43 -8.23
C ALA A 113 -17.48 20.58 -6.95
N ARG A 114 -16.82 19.42 -6.85
CA ARG A 114 -16.88 18.51 -5.69
C ARG A 114 -15.75 18.71 -4.69
N LYS A 115 -14.88 19.70 -4.89
CA LYS A 115 -13.85 20.05 -3.91
C LYS A 115 -14.54 20.53 -2.61
N ARG A 116 -14.19 19.92 -1.48
CA ARG A 116 -14.69 20.31 -0.15
C ARG A 116 -13.93 21.52 0.35
N THR A 117 -14.63 22.62 0.56
CA THR A 117 -14.03 23.92 0.92
C THR A 117 -14.46 24.44 2.29
N VAL A 118 -15.32 23.70 3.00
CA VAL A 118 -15.79 24.12 4.33
C VAL A 118 -14.71 23.77 5.36
N PRO A 119 -14.12 24.76 6.06
CA PRO A 119 -13.10 24.50 7.07
C PRO A 119 -13.64 23.70 8.25
N GLY A 120 -12.76 22.95 8.91
CA GLY A 120 -13.06 22.31 10.19
C GLY A 120 -13.32 23.29 11.34
N VAL A 121 -13.79 22.76 12.46
CA VAL A 121 -13.97 23.51 13.72
C VAL A 121 -13.22 22.83 14.86
N LEU A 122 -12.63 23.62 15.77
CA LEU A 122 -12.03 23.08 16.98
C LEU A 122 -13.12 22.63 17.97
N VAL A 123 -13.00 21.38 18.43
CA VAL A 123 -13.93 20.77 19.38
C VAL A 123 -13.17 20.32 20.62
N ASN A 124 -13.71 20.61 21.80
CA ASN A 124 -13.15 20.17 23.07
C ASN A 124 -13.20 18.65 23.20
N VAL A 125 -12.16 18.07 23.79
CA VAL A 125 -12.15 16.64 24.13
C VAL A 125 -13.17 16.33 25.22
N GLY A 126 -13.82 15.18 25.11
CA GLY A 126 -14.74 14.68 26.16
C GLY A 126 -14.02 13.97 27.32
N TYR A 127 -12.74 13.62 27.15
CA TYR A 127 -11.92 12.95 28.17
C TYR A 127 -11.10 13.94 29.00
N ASN A 128 -10.66 13.53 30.17
CA ASN A 128 -9.79 14.36 31.01
C ASN A 128 -8.34 14.37 30.47
N ALA A 129 -8.00 15.39 29.69
CA ALA A 129 -6.67 15.55 29.10
C ALA A 129 -5.54 15.65 30.14
N SER A 130 -5.81 16.09 31.37
CA SER A 130 -4.76 16.12 32.41
C SER A 130 -4.35 14.73 32.89
N VAL A 131 -5.20 13.72 32.69
CA VAL A 131 -4.96 12.33 33.09
C VAL A 131 -4.31 11.55 31.95
N TYR A 132 -4.83 11.69 30.74
CA TYR A 132 -4.43 10.87 29.59
C TYR A 132 -3.42 11.57 28.66
N GLY A 133 -3.15 12.86 28.88
CA GLY A 133 -2.35 13.69 27.97
C GLY A 133 -3.13 14.10 26.72
N GLY A 134 -2.44 14.77 25.78
CA GLY A 134 -3.02 15.24 24.52
C GLY A 134 -3.54 16.69 24.55
N PRO A 135 -3.92 17.25 23.39
CA PRO A 135 -4.48 18.58 23.30
C PRO A 135 -5.89 18.67 23.91
N ALA A 136 -6.24 19.85 24.41
CA ALA A 136 -7.57 20.11 24.96
C ALA A 136 -8.67 20.18 23.87
N GLN A 137 -8.27 20.35 22.61
CA GLN A 137 -9.15 20.47 21.45
C GLN A 137 -8.54 19.74 20.25
N TYR A 138 -9.41 19.22 19.38
CA TYR A 138 -9.01 18.70 18.07
C TYR A 138 -9.83 19.36 16.97
N LEU A 139 -9.25 19.45 15.78
CA LEU A 139 -9.99 19.87 14.60
C LEU A 139 -11.01 18.79 14.23
N SER A 140 -12.22 19.19 13.88
CA SER A 140 -13.34 18.30 13.59
C SER A 140 -14.09 18.74 12.34
N ASP A 141 -14.62 17.75 11.61
CA ASP A 141 -15.51 17.89 10.46
C ASP A 141 -16.99 18.04 10.87
N ARG A 142 -17.31 17.89 12.17
CA ARG A 142 -18.65 18.11 12.73
C ARG A 142 -18.91 19.60 12.94
N THR A 143 -19.01 20.33 11.84
CA THR A 143 -19.12 21.80 11.82
C THR A 143 -20.49 22.34 12.27
N SER A 144 -21.48 21.47 12.49
CA SER A 144 -22.79 21.84 13.04
C SER A 144 -23.48 20.65 13.71
N ALA A 145 -24.64 20.89 14.33
CA ALA A 145 -25.48 19.81 14.87
C ALA A 145 -26.07 18.88 13.79
N ASP A 146 -26.06 19.28 12.52
CA ASP A 146 -26.47 18.40 11.42
C ASP A 146 -25.42 17.28 11.24
N PRO A 147 -25.80 16.00 11.39
CA PRO A 147 -24.86 14.89 11.19
C PRO A 147 -24.28 14.85 9.77
N LYS A 148 -24.91 15.49 8.77
CA LYS A 148 -24.40 15.59 7.41
C LYS A 148 -23.31 16.66 7.23
N SER A 149 -22.98 17.42 8.28
CA SER A 149 -21.88 18.40 8.23
C SER A 149 -20.53 17.79 7.86
N VAL A 150 -20.30 16.53 8.25
CA VAL A 150 -19.11 15.72 7.92
C VAL A 150 -18.91 15.50 6.42
N LEU A 151 -19.96 15.71 5.60
CA LEU A 151 -19.88 15.61 4.14
C LEU A 151 -19.41 16.91 3.47
N LYS A 152 -19.19 17.99 4.24
CA LYS A 152 -18.83 19.31 3.71
C LYS A 152 -17.38 19.69 4.00
N SER A 153 -16.91 19.33 5.20
CA SER A 153 -15.52 19.45 5.60
C SER A 153 -14.78 18.15 5.33
N LEU A 154 -13.45 18.23 5.30
CA LEU A 154 -12.60 17.05 5.16
C LEU A 154 -11.50 17.17 6.21
N VAL A 155 -11.87 16.86 7.45
CA VAL A 155 -10.94 16.79 8.57
C VAL A 155 -10.93 15.36 9.04
N VAL A 156 -9.73 14.78 9.12
CA VAL A 156 -9.54 13.38 9.47
C VAL A 156 -8.44 13.32 10.52
N ASP A 157 -8.72 12.69 11.66
CA ASP A 157 -7.77 12.55 12.77
C ASP A 157 -7.15 13.87 13.26
N GLY A 158 -7.88 14.98 13.11
CA GLY A 158 -7.44 16.32 13.47
C GLY A 158 -6.55 17.01 12.42
N GLU A 159 -6.31 16.38 11.27
CA GLU A 159 -5.62 16.97 10.12
C GLU A 159 -6.60 17.64 9.16
N ASP A 160 -6.24 18.83 8.66
CA ASP A 160 -7.05 19.60 7.74
C ASP A 160 -6.75 19.22 6.29
N HIS A 161 -7.72 18.59 5.63
CA HIS A 161 -7.71 18.30 4.19
C HIS A 161 -8.74 19.16 3.44
N THR A 162 -9.06 20.34 3.97
CA THR A 162 -9.85 21.34 3.24
C THR A 162 -9.18 21.68 1.92
N ASN A 163 -10.00 21.85 0.88
CA ASN A 163 -9.59 22.01 -0.51
C ASN A 163 -9.13 20.72 -1.21
N ASP A 164 -9.62 19.57 -0.78
CA ASP A 164 -9.47 18.29 -1.47
C ASP A 164 -10.85 17.69 -1.85
N TRP A 165 -10.85 16.51 -2.46
CA TRP A 165 -12.00 15.75 -2.93
C TRP A 165 -12.13 14.48 -2.10
N SER A 166 -13.33 14.19 -1.60
CA SER A 166 -13.58 12.97 -0.85
C SER A 166 -14.10 11.83 -1.72
N ILE A 167 -13.68 10.60 -1.44
CA ILE A 167 -14.18 9.38 -2.09
C ILE A 167 -15.72 9.31 -2.07
N SER A 168 -16.35 9.73 -0.96
CA SER A 168 -17.80 9.67 -0.79
C SER A 168 -18.60 10.60 -1.70
N ASP A 169 -17.93 11.50 -2.43
CA ASP A 169 -18.56 12.46 -3.34
C ASP A 169 -18.67 11.92 -4.79
N PHE A 170 -18.17 10.69 -5.04
CA PHE A 170 -18.13 10.05 -6.35
C PHE A 170 -18.73 8.65 -6.32
N THR A 171 -19.36 8.21 -7.41
CA THR A 171 -19.72 6.80 -7.60
C THR A 171 -18.51 5.96 -7.99
N ILE A 172 -18.56 4.64 -7.84
CA ILE A 172 -17.46 3.78 -8.32
C ILE A 172 -17.20 3.94 -9.82
N ALA A 173 -18.26 4.14 -10.61
CA ALA A 173 -18.15 4.35 -12.05
C ALA A 173 -17.41 5.65 -12.36
N GLU A 174 -17.70 6.74 -11.64
CA GLU A 174 -17.01 8.02 -11.78
C GLU A 174 -15.54 7.91 -11.36
N LEU A 175 -15.24 7.21 -10.26
CA LEU A 175 -13.86 7.00 -9.81
C LEU A 175 -13.08 6.20 -10.86
N LYS A 176 -13.61 5.07 -11.35
CA LYS A 176 -12.96 4.27 -12.40
C LYS A 176 -12.83 5.03 -13.73
N GLN A 177 -13.77 5.92 -14.06
CA GLN A 177 -13.73 6.71 -15.28
C GLN A 177 -12.70 7.86 -15.21
N TRP A 178 -12.71 8.62 -14.12
CA TRP A 178 -11.95 9.88 -14.04
C TRP A 178 -10.60 9.74 -13.36
N ILE A 179 -10.45 8.78 -12.44
CA ILE A 179 -9.21 8.53 -11.72
C ILE A 179 -8.75 7.07 -11.75
N GLY A 180 -9.39 6.22 -12.56
CA GLY A 180 -9.17 4.75 -12.62
C GLY A 180 -7.85 4.32 -13.28
N GLY A 181 -6.83 5.16 -13.23
CA GLY A 181 -5.49 4.83 -13.66
C GLY A 181 -4.56 5.81 -13.00
N THR A 182 -4.63 5.99 -11.68
CA THR A 182 -3.98 7.17 -11.06
C THR A 182 -3.47 6.92 -9.67
N THR A 183 -3.60 5.72 -9.11
CA THR A 183 -2.91 5.40 -7.85
C THR A 183 -1.41 5.58 -8.05
N TYR A 184 -0.84 6.56 -7.36
CA TYR A 184 0.58 6.87 -7.35
C TYR A 184 1.21 6.23 -6.13
N ASP A 185 2.41 5.70 -6.30
CA ASP A 185 3.24 5.44 -5.15
C ASP A 185 3.70 6.77 -4.52
N ALA A 186 3.37 6.96 -3.25
CA ALA A 186 3.71 8.17 -2.50
C ALA A 186 5.19 8.22 -2.05
N ARG A 187 5.96 7.12 -2.16
CA ARG A 187 7.39 7.12 -1.79
C ARG A 187 8.29 7.16 -3.01
N THR A 188 9.22 8.12 -3.01
CA THR A 188 10.20 8.33 -4.09
C THR A 188 11.13 7.15 -4.35
N GLU A 189 11.24 6.23 -3.39
CA GLU A 189 12.11 5.05 -3.45
C GLU A 189 11.44 3.82 -4.09
N ARG A 190 10.13 3.87 -4.34
CA ARG A 190 9.36 2.73 -4.85
C ARG A 190 9.16 2.81 -6.37
N PRO A 191 8.91 1.67 -7.05
CA PRO A 191 8.74 1.64 -8.50
C PRO A 191 7.55 2.47 -8.97
N THR A 192 7.79 3.41 -9.89
CA THR A 192 6.74 4.30 -10.43
C THR A 192 6.19 3.85 -11.78
N ALA A 193 6.63 2.70 -12.29
CA ALA A 193 6.28 2.23 -13.64
C ALA A 193 4.77 2.03 -13.85
N LEU A 194 4.02 1.77 -12.77
CA LEU A 194 2.57 1.55 -12.78
C LEU A 194 1.78 2.73 -12.20
N ASN A 195 2.47 3.77 -11.75
CA ASN A 195 1.82 5.03 -11.39
C ASN A 195 1.00 5.52 -12.57
N GLY A 196 -0.24 5.89 -12.32
CA GLY A 196 -1.05 6.39 -13.42
C GLY A 196 -1.63 5.31 -14.35
N LYS A 197 -1.61 4.02 -13.97
CA LYS A 197 -2.03 2.94 -14.89
C LYS A 197 -3.06 1.96 -14.34
N VAL A 198 -3.31 1.99 -13.03
CA VAL A 198 -4.16 1.00 -12.35
C VAL A 198 -5.40 1.65 -11.73
N PRO A 199 -6.59 1.03 -11.88
CA PRO A 199 -7.83 1.55 -11.33
C PRO A 199 -7.94 1.36 -9.83
N VAL A 200 -8.83 2.17 -9.24
CA VAL A 200 -9.34 1.92 -7.88
C VAL A 200 -10.04 0.57 -7.86
N VAL A 201 -9.70 -0.24 -6.87
CA VAL A 201 -10.24 -1.59 -6.66
C VAL A 201 -11.35 -1.55 -5.62
N THR A 202 -12.37 -2.37 -5.82
CA THR A 202 -13.47 -2.57 -4.87
C THR A 202 -13.16 -3.69 -3.89
N MET A 203 -13.82 -3.69 -2.72
CA MET A 203 -13.70 -4.80 -1.77
C MET A 203 -14.09 -6.15 -2.40
N GLN A 204 -15.09 -6.15 -3.30
CA GLN A 204 -15.48 -7.39 -3.98
C GLN A 204 -14.35 -7.92 -4.88
N GLU A 205 -13.66 -7.05 -5.62
CA GLU A 205 -12.51 -7.44 -6.44
C GLU A 205 -11.37 -8.01 -5.58
N ILE A 206 -11.12 -7.47 -4.38
CA ILE A 206 -10.13 -8.02 -3.44
C ILE A 206 -10.55 -9.40 -2.92
N ILE A 207 -11.83 -9.57 -2.57
CA ILE A 207 -12.37 -10.87 -2.15
C ILE A 207 -12.21 -11.91 -3.26
N ASP A 208 -12.41 -11.51 -4.51
CA ASP A 208 -12.27 -12.40 -5.66
C ASP A 208 -10.81 -12.83 -5.87
N ILE A 209 -9.83 -11.92 -5.66
CA ILE A 209 -8.39 -12.25 -5.65
C ILE A 209 -8.08 -13.25 -4.53
N ALA A 210 -8.57 -13.01 -3.32
CA ALA A 210 -8.30 -13.88 -2.16
C ALA A 210 -8.89 -15.30 -2.28
N LYS A 211 -9.83 -15.52 -3.20
CA LYS A 211 -10.49 -16.81 -3.45
C LYS A 211 -9.91 -17.60 -4.63
N ALA A 212 -9.10 -16.95 -5.46
CA ALA A 212 -8.53 -17.54 -6.68
C ALA A 212 -7.50 -18.62 -6.34
#